data_AF-A0A2P6PFI5-F1
#
_entry.id   AF-A0A2P6PFI5-F1
#
_cell.length_a   1.000
_cell.length_b   1.000
_cell.length_c   1.000
_cell.angle_alpha   90.00
_cell.angle_beta   90.00
_cell.angle_gamma   90.00
#
_symmetry.space_group_name_H-M   'P 1'
#
loop_
_entity.id
_entity.type
_entity.pdbx_description
1 polymer ?
#
loop_
_entity_poly.entity_id
_entity_poly.type
_entity_poly.pdbx_seq_one_letter_code
_entity_poly.pdbx_strand_id
1 'polypeptide(L)'
;MAAAVVPNGIVPEVLKYYNFEDWSIRVKTYLLGKELWEVVVGTETEQEDDKAKSKAWRKNNAKALHVIQFCCGDDAFSCISGLSTAKEAWQALEEEFKRPGVIEFFDERLVDNDAEPGDEIEIMETETTEGEGDRSNFFHHLECRNWDAAMDLIRRYPNLIRARIPSTGMTILHMVVLYNPGNVSIVNELMQLMKAKDLEIRDTNDCTALTLAIEQNVDIQIAHKMVEKNKSLLTMWIAPQNRIPVGYAFAWNNWKMVDYLYPLTPPEALNSVHGAELLTRSFCALKFDMALDLIQRYPNLATVKDNHGGTPLAQLAGMRCAFLSGSQLKFWEKWIYNGIRIEGSPPIDNQWCCIFPGRLQVHLLAKECKMQ
;
A
#
# COMPACT_ATOMS: atom_id res chain seq x y z
N MET A 1 -30.73 -7.46 -3.60
CA MET A 1 -30.89 -6.11 -4.18
C MET A 1 -29.68 -5.31 -3.75
N ALA A 2 -28.86 -4.84 -4.68
CA ALA A 2 -27.72 -3.99 -4.37
C ALA A 2 -28.22 -2.75 -3.63
N ALA A 3 -27.68 -2.47 -2.44
CA ALA A 3 -27.93 -1.22 -1.74
C ALA A 3 -27.38 -0.09 -2.62
N ALA A 4 -28.27 0.71 -3.21
CA ALA A 4 -27.88 1.93 -3.87
C ALA A 4 -27.25 2.84 -2.82
N VAL A 5 -25.93 3.06 -2.93
CA VAL A 5 -25.23 4.12 -2.19
C VAL A 5 -25.93 5.41 -2.58
N VAL A 6 -26.66 6.01 -1.64
CA VAL A 6 -27.28 7.31 -1.86
C VAL A 6 -26.13 8.29 -2.10
N PRO A 7 -26.06 8.97 -3.27
CA PRO A 7 -25.02 9.94 -3.52
C PRO A 7 -25.11 11.04 -2.47
N ASN A 8 -24.08 11.19 -1.64
CA ASN A 8 -23.99 12.35 -0.78
C ASN A 8 -23.79 13.57 -1.70
N GLY A 9 -24.57 14.64 -1.55
CA GLY A 9 -24.59 15.79 -2.48
C GLY A 9 -23.26 16.57 -2.62
N ILE A 10 -22.15 16.06 -2.06
CA ILE A 10 -20.79 16.58 -2.10
C ILE A 10 -19.89 15.66 -2.94
N VAL A 11 -19.98 14.34 -2.72
CA VAL A 11 -19.22 13.33 -3.46
C VAL A 11 -20.14 12.19 -3.91
N PRO A 12 -20.14 11.81 -5.20
CA PRO A 12 -20.99 10.72 -5.69
C PRO A 12 -20.55 9.35 -5.18
N GLU A 13 -19.28 9.22 -4.77
CA GLU A 13 -18.71 8.03 -4.16
C GLU A 13 -17.88 8.44 -2.94
N VAL A 14 -18.00 7.69 -1.85
CA VAL A 14 -17.20 7.86 -0.62
C VAL A 14 -15.73 7.49 -0.87
N LEU A 15 -14.84 7.89 0.04
CA LEU A 15 -13.40 7.66 -0.11
C LEU A 15 -13.08 6.15 -0.07
N LYS A 16 -12.29 5.73 -1.04
CA LYS A 16 -11.74 4.38 -1.19
C LYS A 16 -10.29 4.50 -1.65
N TYR A 17 -9.52 3.41 -1.49
CA TYR A 17 -8.08 3.36 -1.82
C TYR A 17 -7.76 3.74 -3.29
N TYR A 18 -8.72 3.58 -4.22
CA TYR A 18 -8.49 3.84 -5.64
C TYR A 18 -8.91 5.24 -6.10
N ASN A 19 -9.73 5.96 -5.33
CA ASN A 19 -10.39 7.18 -5.80
C ASN A 19 -9.96 8.44 -5.01
N PHE A 20 -8.88 8.39 -4.23
CA PHE A 20 -8.44 9.53 -3.41
C PHE A 20 -8.25 10.80 -4.22
N GLU A 21 -7.66 10.74 -5.42
CA GLU A 21 -7.44 11.93 -6.25
C GLU A 21 -8.78 12.60 -6.61
N ASP A 22 -9.71 11.86 -7.22
CA ASP A 22 -11.03 12.35 -7.60
C ASP A 22 -11.87 12.79 -6.39
N TRP A 23 -11.78 12.05 -5.28
CA TRP A 23 -12.46 12.36 -4.02
C TRP A 23 -11.92 13.67 -3.42
N SER A 24 -10.60 13.80 -3.33
CA SER A 24 -9.92 14.93 -2.70
C SER A 24 -10.21 16.21 -3.45
N ILE A 25 -10.23 16.19 -4.79
CA ILE A 25 -10.59 17.34 -5.62
C ILE A 25 -12.00 17.83 -5.26
N ARG A 26 -12.98 16.92 -5.19
CA ARG A 26 -14.38 17.27 -4.91
C ARG A 26 -14.58 17.84 -3.51
N VAL A 27 -13.99 17.19 -2.50
CA VAL A 27 -14.07 17.65 -1.11
C VAL A 27 -13.36 18.99 -0.94
N LYS A 28 -12.17 19.15 -1.55
CA LYS A 28 -11.44 20.43 -1.58
C LYS A 28 -12.25 21.54 -2.22
N THR A 29 -12.85 21.31 -3.39
CA THR A 29 -13.73 22.30 -4.05
C THR A 29 -14.90 22.70 -3.16
N TYR A 30 -15.52 21.75 -2.47
CA TYR A 30 -16.61 22.05 -1.54
C TYR A 30 -16.15 22.89 -0.36
N LEU A 31 -15.01 22.54 0.27
CA LEU A 31 -14.44 23.27 1.40
C LEU A 31 -14.02 24.69 1.01
N LEU A 32 -13.43 24.87 -0.18
CA LEU A 32 -13.13 26.19 -0.75
C LEU A 32 -14.40 27.03 -0.88
N GLY A 33 -15.48 26.46 -1.45
CA GLY A 33 -16.77 27.15 -1.58
C GLY A 33 -17.47 27.47 -0.25
N LYS A 34 -17.01 26.90 0.87
CA LYS A 34 -17.49 27.19 2.23
C LYS A 34 -16.54 28.05 3.04
N GLU A 35 -15.42 28.50 2.46
CA GLU A 35 -14.35 29.23 3.14
C GLU A 35 -13.76 28.43 4.33
N LEU A 36 -13.66 27.11 4.16
CA LEU A 36 -13.20 26.16 5.18
C LEU A 36 -11.85 25.51 4.84
N TRP A 37 -11.30 25.75 3.64
CA TRP A 37 -10.06 25.09 3.22
C TRP A 37 -8.83 25.56 4.02
N GLU A 38 -8.79 26.82 4.43
CA GLU A 38 -7.65 27.39 5.16
C GLU A 38 -7.36 26.66 6.49
N VAL A 39 -8.37 26.14 7.18
CA VAL A 39 -8.16 25.36 8.42
C VAL A 39 -7.67 23.93 8.16
N VAL A 40 -7.70 23.47 6.91
CA VAL A 40 -7.20 22.14 6.50
C VAL A 40 -5.73 22.20 6.11
N VAL A 41 -5.30 23.25 5.42
CA VAL A 41 -3.90 23.41 4.94
C VAL A 41 -3.06 24.37 5.78
N GLY A 42 -3.70 25.25 6.56
CA GLY A 42 -3.04 26.32 7.28
C GLY A 42 -2.11 25.85 8.39
N THR A 43 -1.23 26.76 8.82
CA THR A 43 -0.37 26.62 10.00
C THR A 43 -1.00 27.23 11.25
N GLU A 44 -2.16 27.87 11.11
CA GLU A 44 -2.89 28.46 12.23
C GLU A 44 -3.46 27.36 13.14
N THR A 45 -2.97 27.33 14.38
CA THR A 45 -3.54 26.55 15.47
C THR A 45 -4.41 27.44 16.34
N GLU A 46 -5.09 26.83 17.31
CA GLU A 46 -5.77 27.60 18.34
C GLU A 46 -4.79 28.57 19.03
N GLN A 47 -5.06 29.87 18.94
CA GLN A 47 -4.26 30.93 19.57
C GLN A 47 -4.95 31.45 20.84
N GLU A 48 -4.26 31.41 21.98
CA GLU A 48 -4.85 31.83 23.27
C GLU A 48 -5.04 33.35 23.40
N ASP A 49 -4.28 34.14 22.63
CA ASP A 49 -4.17 35.59 22.81
C ASP A 49 -5.38 36.39 22.28
N ASP A 50 -6.16 35.81 21.35
CA ASP A 50 -7.37 36.43 20.79
C ASP A 50 -8.55 35.45 20.85
N LYS A 51 -9.34 35.59 21.93
CA LYS A 51 -10.51 34.75 22.22
C LYS A 51 -11.54 34.76 21.08
N ALA A 52 -11.65 35.84 20.31
CA ALA A 52 -12.59 35.92 19.20
C ALA A 52 -12.09 35.12 17.98
N LYS A 53 -10.79 35.25 17.66
CA LYS A 53 -10.15 34.47 16.59
C LYS A 53 -10.08 32.98 16.92
N SER A 54 -9.71 32.60 18.14
CA SER A 54 -9.72 31.19 18.59
C SER A 54 -11.10 30.55 18.46
N LYS A 55 -12.16 31.27 18.87
CA LYS A 55 -13.54 30.80 18.73
C LYS A 55 -13.95 30.64 17.25
N ALA A 56 -13.54 31.57 16.38
CA ALA A 56 -13.82 31.50 14.95
C ALA A 56 -13.09 30.31 14.29
N TRP A 57 -11.80 30.14 14.60
CA TRP A 57 -10.99 29.01 14.13
C TRP A 57 -11.59 27.68 14.57
N ARG A 58 -11.90 27.50 15.86
CA ARG A 58 -12.53 26.26 16.40
C ARG A 58 -13.81 25.91 15.65
N LYS A 59 -14.64 26.92 15.37
CA LYS A 59 -15.90 26.75 14.62
C LYS A 59 -15.63 26.30 13.18
N ASN A 60 -14.65 26.89 12.51
CA ASN A 60 -14.31 26.55 11.12
C ASN A 60 -13.64 25.18 11.03
N ASN A 61 -12.71 24.86 11.94
CA ASN A 61 -12.09 23.54 12.07
C ASN A 61 -13.16 22.45 12.27
N ALA A 62 -14.10 22.63 13.20
CA ALA A 62 -15.16 21.65 13.44
C ALA A 62 -16.05 21.42 12.21
N LYS A 63 -16.36 22.49 11.45
CA LYS A 63 -17.13 22.36 10.21
C LYS A 63 -16.35 21.62 9.12
N ALA A 64 -15.07 21.96 8.94
CA ALA A 64 -14.21 21.31 7.95
C ALA A 64 -14.03 19.82 8.28
N LEU A 65 -13.74 19.52 9.55
CA LEU A 65 -13.59 18.14 10.04
C LEU A 65 -14.87 17.33 9.82
N HIS A 66 -16.03 17.92 10.13
CA HIS A 66 -17.31 17.24 9.86
C HIS A 66 -17.49 16.93 8.37
N VAL A 67 -17.19 17.86 7.46
CA VAL A 67 -17.28 17.61 6.01
C VAL A 67 -16.38 16.45 5.59
N ILE A 68 -15.13 16.42 6.06
CA ILE A 68 -14.17 15.35 5.77
C ILE A 68 -14.71 14.00 6.29
N GLN A 69 -15.12 13.95 7.56
CA GLN A 69 -15.70 12.75 8.18
C GLN A 69 -16.95 12.26 7.44
N PHE A 70 -17.80 13.17 6.98
CA PHE A 70 -19.03 12.84 6.26
C PHE A 70 -18.77 12.31 4.85
N CYS A 71 -17.74 12.83 4.17
CA CYS A 71 -17.44 12.45 2.78
C CYS A 71 -16.54 11.20 2.67
N CYS A 72 -15.79 10.85 3.72
CA CYS A 72 -14.84 9.75 3.66
C CYS A 72 -15.50 8.36 3.73
N GLY A 73 -16.72 8.25 4.25
CA GLY A 73 -17.40 6.95 4.42
C GLY A 73 -16.87 6.16 5.63
N ASP A 74 -17.61 5.12 6.03
CA ASP A 74 -17.37 4.45 7.32
C ASP A 74 -15.98 3.80 7.44
N ASP A 75 -15.48 3.22 6.34
CA ASP A 75 -14.18 2.55 6.30
C ASP A 75 -13.02 3.54 6.53
N ALA A 76 -12.99 4.64 5.78
CA ALA A 76 -11.96 5.68 5.93
C ALA A 76 -12.16 6.52 7.21
N PHE A 77 -13.40 6.68 7.68
CA PHE A 77 -13.70 7.37 8.94
C PHE A 77 -13.01 6.72 10.13
N SER A 78 -12.86 5.39 10.13
CA SER A 78 -12.16 4.67 11.20
C SER A 78 -10.74 5.19 11.42
N CYS A 79 -10.03 5.54 10.33
CA CYS A 79 -8.65 6.05 10.35
C CYS A 79 -8.53 7.44 10.98
N ILE A 80 -9.59 8.26 10.89
CA ILE A 80 -9.58 9.66 11.35
C ILE A 80 -10.45 9.91 12.59
N SER A 81 -11.10 8.87 13.12
CA SER A 81 -12.10 9.00 14.18
C SER A 81 -11.56 9.56 15.51
N GLY A 82 -10.25 9.43 15.76
CA GLY A 82 -9.57 9.98 16.93
C GLY A 82 -8.95 11.36 16.74
N LEU A 83 -9.03 11.94 15.53
CA LEU A 83 -8.35 13.20 15.19
C LEU A 83 -9.24 14.40 15.48
N SER A 84 -8.65 15.45 16.03
CA SER A 84 -9.37 16.62 16.54
C SER A 84 -9.37 17.81 15.58
N THR A 85 -8.48 17.79 14.60
CA THR A 85 -8.36 18.83 13.58
C THR A 85 -8.66 18.31 12.18
N ALA A 86 -9.24 19.18 11.35
CA ALA A 86 -9.50 18.90 9.95
C ALA A 86 -8.20 18.66 9.17
N LYS A 87 -7.11 19.32 9.58
CA LYS A 87 -5.76 19.14 9.03
C LYS A 87 -5.22 17.75 9.28
N GLU A 88 -5.19 17.30 10.54
CA GLU A 88 -4.72 15.95 10.89
C GLU A 88 -5.55 14.91 10.16
N ALA A 89 -6.89 15.07 10.13
CA ALA A 89 -7.77 14.16 9.41
C ALA A 89 -7.47 14.12 7.91
N TRP A 90 -7.24 15.27 7.27
CA TRP A 90 -6.88 15.32 5.87
C TRP A 90 -5.54 14.65 5.59
N GLN A 91 -4.51 14.93 6.39
CA GLN A 91 -3.17 14.36 6.25
C GLN A 91 -3.20 12.85 6.44
N ALA A 92 -3.91 12.34 7.45
CA ALA A 92 -4.05 10.90 7.67
C ALA A 92 -4.75 10.20 6.49
N LEU A 93 -5.78 10.82 5.90
CA LEU A 93 -6.41 10.28 4.69
C LEU A 93 -5.48 10.36 3.48
N GLU A 94 -4.69 11.42 3.37
CA GLU A 94 -3.70 11.57 2.31
C GLU A 94 -2.61 10.51 2.41
N GLU A 95 -2.01 10.31 3.58
CA GLU A 95 -1.00 9.27 3.81
C GLU A 95 -1.51 7.86 3.54
N GLU A 96 -2.78 7.60 3.87
CA GLU A 96 -3.39 6.27 3.77
C GLU A 96 -3.93 5.96 2.36
N PHE A 97 -4.54 6.93 1.69
CA PHE A 97 -5.30 6.72 0.45
C PHE A 97 -4.68 7.40 -0.78
N LYS A 98 -3.78 8.38 -0.60
CA LYS A 98 -3.04 8.94 -1.74
C LYS A 98 -2.04 7.91 -2.22
N ARG A 99 -2.15 7.53 -3.49
CA ARG A 99 -1.17 6.66 -4.11
C ARG A 99 0.19 7.37 -4.07
N PRO A 100 1.30 6.68 -3.75
CA PRO A 100 2.61 7.15 -4.15
C PRO A 100 2.55 7.37 -5.65
N GLY A 101 2.58 8.64 -6.06
CA GLY A 101 2.41 8.99 -7.46
C GLY A 101 3.50 8.32 -8.28
N VAL A 102 3.12 7.58 -9.31
CA VAL A 102 3.91 7.52 -10.53
C VAL A 102 4.06 8.98 -10.94
N ILE A 103 5.25 9.54 -10.79
CA ILE A 103 5.50 10.89 -11.26
C ILE A 103 5.35 10.84 -12.79
N GLU A 104 4.23 11.37 -13.30
CA GLU A 104 4.19 11.87 -14.67
C GLU A 104 5.10 13.09 -14.71
N PHE A 105 6.38 12.87 -15.03
CA PHE A 105 7.33 13.95 -15.27
C PHE A 105 6.99 14.63 -16.60
N PHE A 106 6.47 15.85 -16.52
CA PHE A 106 6.74 16.90 -17.50
C PHE A 106 7.55 18.01 -16.81
N ASP A 107 8.86 17.89 -17.01
CA ASP A 107 9.89 18.89 -17.28
C ASP A 107 10.26 20.04 -16.31
N GLU A 108 11.59 20.26 -16.37
CA GLU A 108 12.37 21.49 -16.26
C GLU A 108 12.64 22.15 -14.89
N ARG A 109 13.86 21.82 -14.42
CA ARG A 109 14.84 22.72 -13.77
C ARG A 109 14.39 23.46 -12.51
N LEU A 110 14.81 22.90 -11.37
CA LEU A 110 15.51 23.70 -10.37
C LEU A 110 16.84 23.01 -10.05
N VAL A 111 17.89 23.65 -10.57
CA VAL A 111 19.27 23.45 -10.13
C VAL A 111 19.35 24.12 -8.78
N ASP A 112 19.69 23.37 -7.74
CA ASP A 112 20.45 23.91 -6.62
C ASP A 112 21.44 22.85 -6.18
N ASN A 113 22.71 23.19 -6.38
CA ASN A 113 23.85 22.54 -5.77
C ASN A 113 23.73 22.74 -4.27
N ASP A 114 23.97 21.69 -3.49
CA ASP A 114 24.81 21.71 -2.29
C ASP A 114 24.60 20.41 -1.51
N ALA A 115 25.49 19.43 -1.75
CA ALA A 115 25.69 18.30 -0.85
C ALA A 115 27.18 17.95 -0.82
N GLU A 116 27.79 18.18 0.34
CA GLU A 116 29.14 17.73 0.71
C GLU A 116 29.20 16.19 0.84
N PRO A 117 30.40 15.59 0.68
CA PRO A 117 30.55 14.19 0.30
C PRO A 117 30.59 13.25 1.51
N GLY A 118 29.87 12.14 1.41
CA GLY A 118 29.89 11.04 2.38
C GLY A 118 29.57 9.71 1.72
N ASP A 119 30.60 8.86 1.65
CA ASP A 119 30.66 7.45 1.26
C ASP A 119 30.85 7.14 -0.24
N GLU A 120 32.09 6.74 -0.53
CA GLU A 120 32.65 6.30 -1.80
C GLU A 120 31.79 5.21 -2.46
N ILE A 121 31.08 5.59 -3.53
CA ILE A 121 30.71 4.66 -4.58
C ILE A 121 31.93 4.62 -5.51
N GLU A 122 32.55 3.44 -5.67
CA GLU A 122 33.49 3.18 -6.76
C GLU A 122 32.82 3.52 -8.09
N ILE A 123 33.05 4.74 -8.56
CA ILE A 123 32.86 5.09 -9.96
C ILE A 123 34.00 4.39 -10.68
N MET A 124 33.70 3.20 -11.20
CA MET A 124 34.59 2.52 -12.13
C MET A 124 34.59 3.33 -13.43
N GLU A 125 35.45 4.36 -13.48
CA GLU A 125 35.87 4.99 -14.73
C GLU A 125 36.64 3.93 -15.52
N THR A 126 35.95 3.25 -16.44
CA THR A 126 36.63 2.56 -17.52
C THR A 126 36.67 3.50 -18.72
N GLU A 127 37.84 4.09 -18.93
CA GLU A 127 38.23 4.73 -20.18
C GLU A 127 37.91 3.82 -21.37
N THR A 128 36.91 4.19 -22.19
CA THR A 128 36.87 3.95 -23.64
C THR A 128 35.81 4.88 -24.25
N THR A 129 36.23 5.76 -25.16
CA THR A 129 35.35 6.70 -25.88
C THR A 129 34.30 6.01 -26.76
N GLU A 130 34.45 4.71 -27.03
CA GLU A 130 33.46 3.88 -27.74
C GLU A 130 32.28 3.45 -26.83
N GLY A 131 32.50 3.35 -25.50
CA GLY A 131 31.49 2.86 -24.56
C GLY A 131 30.38 3.87 -24.20
N GLU A 132 30.67 5.18 -24.28
CA GLU A 132 29.67 6.22 -24.00
C GLU A 132 28.61 6.33 -25.09
N GLY A 133 29.01 6.19 -26.37
CA GLY A 133 28.09 6.22 -27.51
C GLY A 133 27.09 5.07 -27.48
N ASP A 134 27.57 3.85 -27.19
CA ASP A 134 26.73 2.66 -27.12
C ASP A 134 25.79 2.67 -25.90
N ARG A 135 26.21 3.26 -24.78
CA ARG A 135 25.36 3.45 -23.60
C ARG A 135 24.26 4.48 -23.84
N SER A 136 24.58 5.59 -24.52
CA SER A 136 23.58 6.59 -24.91
C SER A 136 22.56 5.99 -25.89
N ASN A 137 23.03 5.24 -26.89
CA ASN A 137 22.17 4.50 -27.82
C ASN A 137 21.27 3.50 -27.10
N PHE A 138 21.78 2.80 -26.07
CA PHE A 138 20.99 1.89 -25.25
C PHE A 138 19.83 2.60 -24.55
N PHE A 139 20.09 3.71 -23.86
CA PHE A 139 19.02 4.47 -23.19
C PHE A 139 18.00 5.03 -24.18
N HIS A 140 18.45 5.53 -25.33
CA HIS A 140 17.56 5.96 -26.39
C HIS A 140 16.63 4.83 -26.88
N HIS A 141 17.16 3.61 -27.04
CA HIS A 141 16.32 2.44 -27.39
C HIS A 141 15.32 2.06 -26.29
N LEU A 142 15.69 2.21 -25.01
CA LEU A 142 14.74 2.00 -23.90
C LEU A 142 13.62 3.04 -23.90
N GLU A 143 13.94 4.32 -24.10
CA GLU A 143 12.98 5.42 -24.18
C GLU A 143 12.02 5.25 -25.36
N CYS A 144 12.54 4.87 -26.53
CA CYS A 144 11.76 4.56 -27.72
C CYS A 144 11.08 3.17 -27.68
N ARG A 145 11.25 2.39 -26.60
CA ARG A 145 10.68 1.04 -26.43
C ARG A 145 11.08 0.06 -27.54
N ASN A 146 12.27 0.25 -28.12
CA ASN A 146 12.86 -0.66 -29.10
C ASN A 146 13.62 -1.77 -28.37
N TRP A 147 12.86 -2.73 -27.83
CA TRP A 147 13.40 -3.79 -26.98
C TRP A 147 14.37 -4.71 -27.70
N ASP A 148 14.14 -5.00 -28.98
CA ASP A 148 15.02 -5.88 -29.77
C ASP A 148 16.41 -5.24 -29.93
N ALA A 149 16.48 -3.96 -30.29
CA ALA A 149 17.75 -3.23 -30.39
C ALA A 149 18.44 -3.10 -29.02
N ALA A 150 17.67 -2.87 -27.95
CA ALA A 150 18.21 -2.82 -26.59
C ALA A 150 18.80 -4.20 -26.18
N MET A 151 18.13 -5.30 -26.53
CA MET A 151 18.62 -6.66 -26.27
C MET A 151 19.87 -6.99 -27.09
N ASP A 152 19.96 -6.56 -28.35
CA ASP A 152 21.17 -6.72 -29.17
C ASP A 152 22.38 -6.00 -28.56
N LEU A 153 22.16 -4.80 -28.01
CA LEU A 153 23.21 -4.08 -27.27
C LEU A 153 23.61 -4.80 -25.98
N ILE A 154 22.66 -5.38 -25.24
CA ILE A 154 22.98 -6.20 -24.04
C ILE A 154 23.80 -7.43 -24.41
N ARG A 155 23.48 -8.10 -25.52
CA ARG A 155 24.24 -9.27 -26.00
C ARG A 155 25.67 -8.90 -26.37
N ARG A 156 25.89 -7.69 -26.91
CA ARG A 156 27.23 -7.16 -27.23
C ARG A 156 27.98 -6.67 -25.99
N TYR A 157 27.27 -6.01 -25.07
CA TYR A 157 27.81 -5.40 -23.86
C TYR A 157 27.00 -5.83 -22.63
N PRO A 158 27.32 -6.99 -22.03
CA PRO A 158 26.51 -7.58 -20.96
C PRO A 158 26.35 -6.70 -19.71
N ASN A 159 27.24 -5.73 -19.48
CA ASN A 159 27.13 -4.76 -18.38
C ASN A 159 25.90 -3.85 -18.49
N LEU A 160 25.36 -3.64 -19.71
CA LEU A 160 24.18 -2.81 -19.94
C LEU A 160 22.90 -3.37 -19.29
N ILE A 161 22.84 -4.67 -18.99
CA ILE A 161 21.67 -5.27 -18.34
C ILE A 161 21.39 -4.69 -16.94
N ARG A 162 22.42 -4.09 -16.31
CA ARG A 162 22.35 -3.42 -15.00
C ARG A 162 22.38 -1.90 -15.13
N ALA A 163 22.49 -1.38 -16.35
CA ALA A 163 22.53 0.06 -16.56
C ALA A 163 21.22 0.69 -16.12
N ARG A 164 21.34 1.75 -15.33
CA ARG A 164 20.23 2.53 -14.80
C ARG A 164 20.08 3.78 -15.65
N ILE A 165 18.86 4.03 -16.13
CA ILE A 165 18.50 5.27 -16.80
C ILE A 165 18.74 6.42 -15.81
N PRO A 166 19.54 7.44 -16.13
CA PRO A 166 19.93 8.48 -15.16
C PRO A 166 18.76 9.20 -14.49
N SER A 167 17.67 9.46 -15.21
CA SER A 167 16.53 10.22 -14.71
C SER A 167 15.62 9.43 -13.77
N THR A 168 15.43 8.13 -14.02
CA THR A 168 14.46 7.29 -13.29
C THR A 168 15.12 6.21 -12.43
N GLY A 169 16.43 5.98 -12.60
CA GLY A 169 17.13 4.87 -11.97
C GLY A 169 16.72 3.48 -12.48
N MET A 170 15.80 3.41 -13.45
CA MET A 170 15.22 2.16 -13.97
C MET A 170 16.21 1.39 -14.84
N THR A 171 16.14 0.06 -14.76
CA THR A 171 16.83 -0.86 -15.68
C THR A 171 15.89 -1.32 -16.80
N ILE A 172 16.43 -2.03 -17.80
CA ILE A 172 15.60 -2.63 -18.87
C ILE A 172 14.47 -3.51 -18.31
N LEU A 173 14.71 -4.22 -17.20
CA LEU A 173 13.67 -5.09 -16.61
C LEU A 173 12.50 -4.25 -16.07
N HIS A 174 12.78 -3.13 -15.39
CA HIS A 174 11.74 -2.20 -14.94
C HIS A 174 10.92 -1.67 -16.13
N MET A 175 11.63 -1.22 -17.17
CA MET A 175 11.02 -0.66 -18.38
C MET A 175 10.14 -1.68 -19.12
N VAL A 176 10.58 -2.93 -19.25
CA VAL A 176 9.81 -4.00 -19.90
C VAL A 176 8.57 -4.34 -19.07
N VAL A 177 8.68 -4.45 -17.75
CA VAL A 177 7.53 -4.72 -16.87
C VAL A 177 6.50 -3.59 -16.94
N LEU A 178 6.97 -2.34 -16.95
CA LEU A 178 6.11 -1.16 -16.92
C LEU A 178 5.44 -0.89 -18.28
N TYR A 179 6.19 -0.97 -19.38
CA TYR A 179 5.72 -0.52 -20.70
C TYR A 179 5.48 -1.65 -21.71
N ASN A 180 5.84 -2.89 -21.39
CA ASN A 180 5.58 -4.05 -22.23
C ASN A 180 5.25 -5.33 -21.43
N PRO A 181 4.26 -5.29 -20.51
CA PRO A 181 3.96 -6.41 -19.61
C PRO A 181 3.48 -7.68 -20.33
N GLY A 182 3.03 -7.57 -21.59
CA GLY A 182 2.63 -8.73 -22.40
C GLY A 182 3.80 -9.51 -23.00
N ASN A 183 5.02 -8.95 -22.99
CA ASN A 183 6.18 -9.58 -23.62
C ASN A 183 6.95 -10.48 -22.64
N VAL A 184 6.32 -11.60 -22.30
CA VAL A 184 6.92 -12.64 -21.44
C VAL A 184 8.22 -13.19 -22.05
N SER A 185 8.37 -13.16 -23.38
CA SER A 185 9.58 -13.66 -24.05
C SER A 185 10.82 -12.87 -23.67
N ILE A 186 10.74 -11.53 -23.72
CA ILE A 186 11.86 -10.67 -23.35
C ILE A 186 12.18 -10.81 -21.86
N VAL A 187 11.16 -10.88 -21.00
CA VAL A 187 11.37 -11.16 -19.58
C VAL A 187 12.11 -12.48 -19.38
N ASN A 188 11.78 -13.54 -20.12
CA ASN A 188 12.48 -14.83 -20.03
C ASN A 188 13.95 -14.72 -20.41
N GLU A 189 14.25 -13.98 -21.47
CA GLU A 189 15.62 -13.78 -21.90
C GLU A 189 16.42 -12.97 -20.86
N LEU A 190 15.83 -11.89 -20.34
CA LEU A 190 16.43 -11.13 -19.22
C LEU A 190 16.63 -12.02 -17.98
N MET A 191 15.68 -12.91 -17.68
CA MET A 191 15.78 -13.90 -16.61
C MET A 191 16.79 -15.02 -16.91
N GLN A 192 17.39 -15.11 -18.09
CA GLN A 192 18.55 -15.98 -18.33
C GLN A 192 19.86 -15.22 -18.15
N LEU A 193 19.89 -13.95 -18.55
CA LEU A 193 21.10 -13.12 -18.55
C LEU A 193 21.42 -12.48 -17.19
N MET A 194 20.40 -12.10 -16.41
CA MET A 194 20.60 -11.43 -15.12
C MET A 194 21.17 -12.37 -14.04
N LYS A 195 21.81 -11.86 -13.00
CA LYS A 195 22.06 -12.61 -11.75
C LYS A 195 20.92 -12.34 -10.76
N ALA A 196 20.73 -13.21 -9.76
CA ALA A 196 19.70 -13.01 -8.73
C ALA A 196 19.77 -11.61 -8.08
N LYS A 197 20.98 -11.15 -7.76
CA LYS A 197 21.22 -9.82 -7.17
C LYS A 197 20.82 -8.65 -8.09
N ASP A 198 20.79 -8.87 -9.40
CA ASP A 198 20.43 -7.82 -10.36
C ASP A 198 18.91 -7.52 -10.32
N LEU A 199 18.10 -8.47 -9.83
CA LEU A 199 16.67 -8.27 -9.62
C LEU A 199 16.38 -7.39 -8.39
N GLU A 200 17.38 -7.17 -7.52
CA GLU A 200 17.26 -6.31 -6.34
C GLU A 200 17.57 -4.85 -6.64
N ILE A 201 17.97 -4.51 -7.88
CA ILE A 201 18.20 -3.12 -8.28
C ILE A 201 16.88 -2.36 -8.15
N ARG A 202 16.95 -1.20 -7.49
CA ARG A 202 15.82 -0.31 -7.27
C ARG A 202 15.91 0.94 -8.14
N ASP A 203 14.76 1.41 -8.60
CA ASP A 203 14.62 2.69 -9.28
C ASP A 203 14.71 3.87 -8.29
N THR A 204 14.47 5.10 -8.75
CA THR A 204 14.51 6.31 -7.89
C THR A 204 13.39 6.35 -6.84
N ASN A 205 12.34 5.55 -7.00
CA ASN A 205 11.21 5.44 -6.07
C ASN A 205 11.39 4.25 -5.10
N ASP A 206 12.58 3.66 -5.04
CA ASP A 206 12.89 2.47 -4.24
C ASP A 206 12.10 1.21 -4.71
N CYS A 207 11.55 1.24 -5.92
CA CYS A 207 10.81 0.13 -6.51
C CYS A 207 11.74 -0.84 -7.25
N THR A 208 11.49 -2.14 -7.11
CA THR A 208 12.08 -3.18 -7.94
C THR A 208 11.17 -3.50 -9.13
N ALA A 209 11.67 -4.26 -10.10
CA ALA A 209 10.81 -4.73 -11.19
C ALA A 209 9.61 -5.58 -10.70
N LEU A 210 9.77 -6.33 -9.61
CA LEU A 210 8.66 -7.10 -9.01
C LEU A 210 7.59 -6.16 -8.42
N THR A 211 7.99 -5.04 -7.83
CA THR A 211 7.02 -4.10 -7.23
C THR A 211 6.25 -3.35 -8.30
N LEU A 212 6.92 -2.95 -9.39
CA LEU A 212 6.22 -2.42 -10.56
C LEU A 212 5.23 -3.45 -11.16
N ALA A 213 5.58 -4.74 -11.17
CA ALA A 213 4.65 -5.79 -11.62
C ALA A 213 3.38 -5.88 -10.74
N ILE A 214 3.52 -5.63 -9.44
CA ILE A 214 2.39 -5.56 -8.50
C ILE A 214 1.48 -4.36 -8.84
N GLU A 215 2.06 -3.17 -9.01
CA GLU A 215 1.34 -1.92 -9.28
C GLU A 215 0.57 -1.96 -10.60
N GLN A 216 1.24 -2.44 -11.65
CA GLN A 216 0.69 -2.49 -13.00
C GLN A 216 -0.24 -3.69 -13.23
N ASN A 217 -0.48 -4.51 -12.19
CA ASN A 217 -1.30 -5.70 -12.25
C ASN A 217 -0.90 -6.66 -13.38
N VAL A 218 0.41 -6.86 -13.53
CA VAL A 218 1.03 -7.69 -14.57
C VAL A 218 0.72 -9.17 -14.32
N ASP A 219 0.81 -9.99 -15.36
CA ASP A 219 0.65 -11.43 -15.29
C ASP A 219 1.52 -12.05 -14.18
N ILE A 220 0.90 -12.87 -13.32
CA ILE A 220 1.56 -13.61 -12.24
C ILE A 220 2.76 -14.41 -12.75
N GLN A 221 2.75 -14.89 -14.00
CA GLN A 221 3.87 -15.63 -14.59
C GLN A 221 5.17 -14.82 -14.59
N ILE A 222 5.10 -13.50 -14.80
CA ILE A 222 6.28 -12.63 -14.78
C ILE A 222 6.83 -12.51 -13.35
N ALA A 223 5.93 -12.23 -12.38
CA ALA A 223 6.28 -12.21 -10.96
C ALA A 223 6.85 -13.56 -10.49
N HIS A 224 6.29 -14.66 -10.99
CA HIS A 224 6.73 -16.01 -10.68
C HIS A 224 8.18 -16.26 -11.06
N LYS A 225 8.56 -15.91 -12.28
CA LYS A 225 9.94 -16.09 -12.77
C LYS A 225 10.95 -15.25 -11.99
N MET A 226 10.58 -14.03 -11.60
CA MET A 226 11.44 -13.17 -10.79
C MET A 226 11.65 -13.75 -9.39
N VAL A 227 10.57 -14.19 -8.73
CA VAL A 227 10.62 -14.75 -7.37
C VAL A 227 11.33 -16.11 -7.34
N GLU A 228 11.13 -16.95 -8.36
CA GLU A 228 11.84 -18.22 -8.50
C GLU A 228 13.36 -17.99 -8.59
N LYS A 229 13.77 -16.97 -9.36
CA LYS A 229 15.17 -16.62 -9.53
C LYS A 229 15.79 -15.95 -8.31
N ASN A 230 15.02 -15.12 -7.60
CA ASN A 230 15.49 -14.49 -6.37
C ASN A 230 14.39 -14.38 -5.30
N LYS A 231 14.47 -15.25 -4.29
CA LYS A 231 13.51 -15.26 -3.17
C LYS A 231 13.68 -14.10 -2.20
N SER A 232 14.85 -13.43 -2.17
CA SER A 232 15.08 -12.28 -1.27
C SER A 232 14.12 -11.12 -1.56
N LEU A 233 13.61 -11.04 -2.81
CA LEU A 233 12.62 -10.08 -3.24
C LEU A 233 11.39 -10.08 -2.34
N LEU A 234 10.97 -11.25 -1.82
CA LEU A 234 9.79 -11.42 -0.95
C LEU A 234 9.91 -10.72 0.40
N THR A 235 11.12 -10.29 0.78
CA THR A 235 11.39 -9.60 2.04
C THR A 235 11.93 -8.19 1.84
N MET A 236 12.12 -7.76 0.59
CA MET A 236 12.58 -6.41 0.31
C MET A 236 11.47 -5.42 0.63
N TRP A 237 11.76 -4.55 1.59
CA TRP A 237 10.93 -3.42 1.98
C TRP A 237 10.83 -2.40 0.85
N ILE A 238 9.69 -1.72 0.78
CA ILE A 238 9.31 -0.77 -0.26
C ILE A 238 8.96 0.54 0.44
N ALA A 239 9.71 1.59 0.14
CA ALA A 239 9.49 2.93 0.67
C ALA A 239 8.22 3.59 0.11
N PRO A 240 7.65 4.59 0.81
CA PRO A 240 8.03 5.07 2.13
C PRO A 240 7.40 4.28 3.29
N GLN A 241 6.38 3.43 3.05
CA GLN A 241 5.67 2.72 4.12
C GLN A 241 6.40 1.47 4.65
N ASN A 242 7.60 1.18 4.15
CA ASN A 242 8.42 0.01 4.50
C ASN A 242 7.64 -1.30 4.45
N ARG A 243 6.87 -1.50 3.37
CA ARG A 243 6.04 -2.70 3.18
C ARG A 243 6.83 -3.77 2.44
N ILE A 244 6.68 -5.02 2.85
CA ILE A 244 7.12 -6.18 2.04
C ILE A 244 6.16 -6.39 0.85
N PRO A 245 6.54 -7.12 -0.21
CA PRO A 245 5.75 -7.23 -1.43
C PRO A 245 4.30 -7.71 -1.23
N VAL A 246 4.04 -8.65 -0.31
CA VAL A 246 2.66 -9.09 -0.03
C VAL A 246 1.80 -7.97 0.57
N GLY A 247 2.37 -7.17 1.49
CA GLY A 247 1.68 -6.00 2.06
C GLY A 247 1.49 -4.90 1.02
N TYR A 248 2.43 -4.75 0.10
CA TYR A 248 2.31 -3.82 -1.02
C TYR A 248 1.20 -4.25 -2.00
N ALA A 249 1.17 -5.53 -2.39
CA ALA A 249 0.11 -6.07 -3.23
C ALA A 249 -1.28 -5.94 -2.59
N PHE A 250 -1.36 -6.09 -1.27
CA PHE A 250 -2.60 -5.87 -0.51
C PHE A 250 -3.08 -4.42 -0.65
N ALA A 251 -2.18 -3.44 -0.46
CA ALA A 251 -2.50 -2.02 -0.59
C ALA A 251 -3.01 -1.65 -2.00
N TRP A 252 -2.42 -2.27 -3.03
CA TRP A 252 -2.85 -2.11 -4.42
C TRP A 252 -4.09 -2.94 -4.79
N ASN A 253 -4.68 -3.67 -3.84
CA ASN A 253 -5.83 -4.56 -4.05
C ASN A 253 -5.61 -5.58 -5.17
N ASN A 254 -4.35 -5.92 -5.42
CA ASN A 254 -3.97 -6.94 -6.39
C ASN A 254 -4.11 -8.31 -5.74
N TRP A 255 -5.36 -8.75 -5.53
CA TRP A 255 -5.68 -9.98 -4.79
C TRP A 255 -5.04 -11.22 -5.41
N LYS A 256 -4.93 -11.26 -6.74
CA LYS A 256 -4.21 -12.32 -7.46
C LYS A 256 -2.75 -12.41 -7.01
N MET A 257 -2.09 -11.27 -6.87
CA MET A 257 -0.70 -11.22 -6.43
C MET A 257 -0.56 -11.42 -4.92
N VAL A 258 -1.55 -11.01 -4.12
CA VAL A 258 -1.62 -11.35 -2.69
C VAL A 258 -1.70 -12.87 -2.51
N ASP A 259 -2.61 -13.54 -3.20
CA ASP A 259 -2.79 -15.00 -3.13
C ASP A 259 -1.51 -15.75 -3.57
N TYR A 260 -0.76 -15.18 -4.51
CA TYR A 260 0.52 -15.71 -4.97
C TYR A 260 1.67 -15.48 -3.96
N LEU A 261 1.84 -14.24 -3.47
CA LEU A 261 2.98 -13.85 -2.63
C LEU A 261 2.83 -14.30 -1.17
N TYR A 262 1.61 -14.29 -0.64
CA TYR A 262 1.33 -14.64 0.76
C TYR A 262 1.87 -16.02 1.19
N PRO A 263 1.59 -17.13 0.47
CA PRO A 263 2.13 -18.45 0.84
C PRO A 263 3.64 -18.57 0.63
N LEU A 264 4.24 -17.72 -0.21
CA LEU A 264 5.67 -17.72 -0.49
C LEU A 264 6.46 -16.85 0.51
N THR A 265 5.80 -15.91 1.18
CA THR A 265 6.44 -14.98 2.10
C THR A 265 7.02 -15.73 3.30
N PRO A 266 8.31 -15.55 3.63
CA PRO A 266 8.94 -16.27 4.72
C PRO A 266 8.23 -16.07 6.07
N PRO A 267 8.11 -17.12 6.91
CA PRO A 267 7.52 -17.03 8.25
C PRO A 267 8.14 -15.94 9.12
N GLU A 268 9.44 -15.70 9.01
CA GLU A 268 10.16 -14.70 9.78
C GLU A 268 9.73 -13.28 9.41
N ALA A 269 9.41 -13.04 8.13
CA ALA A 269 8.87 -11.78 7.66
C ALA A 269 7.40 -11.59 8.08
N LEU A 270 6.60 -12.65 8.08
CA LEU A 270 5.20 -12.60 8.54
C LEU A 270 5.09 -12.52 10.07
N ASN A 271 5.99 -13.13 10.83
CA ASN A 271 6.00 -13.05 12.29
C ASN A 271 6.75 -11.80 12.78
N SER A 272 6.42 -10.64 12.21
CA SER A 272 7.07 -9.36 12.47
C SER A 272 6.06 -8.21 12.42
N VAL A 273 6.56 -6.97 12.50
CA VAL A 273 5.78 -5.74 12.26
C VAL A 273 5.00 -5.79 10.94
N HIS A 274 5.55 -6.42 9.90
CA HIS A 274 4.90 -6.52 8.59
C HIS A 274 3.66 -7.42 8.61
N GLY A 275 3.68 -8.50 9.39
CA GLY A 275 2.49 -9.33 9.56
C GLY A 275 1.46 -8.72 10.48
N ALA A 276 1.88 -7.94 11.48
CA ALA A 276 0.96 -7.14 12.29
C ALA A 276 0.23 -6.11 11.42
N GLU A 277 0.95 -5.37 10.57
CA GLU A 277 0.38 -4.46 9.58
C GLU A 277 -0.58 -5.20 8.63
N LEU A 278 -0.16 -6.33 8.05
CA LEU A 278 -1.01 -7.13 7.16
C LEU A 278 -2.29 -7.62 7.86
N LEU A 279 -2.21 -7.97 9.15
CA LEU A 279 -3.34 -8.37 9.97
C LEU A 279 -4.29 -7.19 10.25
N THR A 280 -3.77 -6.04 10.67
CA THR A 280 -4.54 -4.79 10.83
C THR A 280 -5.29 -4.47 9.54
N ARG A 281 -4.59 -4.49 8.39
CA ARG A 281 -5.18 -4.19 7.08
C ARG A 281 -6.21 -5.24 6.64
N SER A 282 -5.97 -6.51 6.96
CA SER A 282 -6.94 -7.58 6.71
C SER A 282 -8.25 -7.36 7.45
N PHE A 283 -8.20 -6.84 8.68
CA PHE A 283 -9.40 -6.43 9.40
C PHE A 283 -10.10 -5.25 8.72
N CYS A 284 -9.37 -4.18 8.39
CA CYS A 284 -9.95 -3.01 7.72
C CYS A 284 -10.60 -3.35 6.37
N ALA A 285 -10.01 -4.26 5.60
CA ALA A 285 -10.53 -4.70 4.30
C ALA A 285 -11.50 -5.89 4.39
N LEU A 286 -11.92 -6.28 5.60
CA LEU A 286 -12.83 -7.41 5.86
C LEU A 286 -12.34 -8.75 5.26
N LYS A 287 -11.03 -8.91 5.09
CA LYS A 287 -10.36 -10.14 4.62
C LYS A 287 -10.16 -11.11 5.79
N PHE A 288 -11.26 -11.51 6.42
CA PHE A 288 -11.22 -12.34 7.62
C PHE A 288 -10.57 -13.72 7.42
N ASP A 289 -10.66 -14.30 6.22
CA ASP A 289 -10.02 -15.58 5.91
C ASP A 289 -8.48 -15.48 6.07
N MET A 290 -7.87 -14.38 5.59
CA MET A 290 -6.44 -14.10 5.77
C MET A 290 -6.10 -13.69 7.20
N ALA A 291 -6.93 -12.84 7.82
CA ALA A 291 -6.73 -12.42 9.20
C ALA A 291 -6.74 -13.62 10.18
N LEU A 292 -7.67 -14.56 9.96
CA LEU A 292 -7.77 -15.80 10.75
C LEU A 292 -6.52 -16.66 10.59
N ASP A 293 -6.07 -16.85 9.35
CA ASP A 293 -4.87 -17.65 9.06
C ASP A 293 -3.61 -17.03 9.68
N LEU A 294 -3.42 -15.70 9.62
CA LEU A 294 -2.32 -15.01 10.30
C LEU A 294 -2.36 -15.19 11.82
N ILE A 295 -3.52 -15.03 12.45
CA ILE A 295 -3.66 -15.19 13.92
C ILE A 295 -3.44 -16.64 14.35
N GLN A 296 -3.90 -17.60 13.56
CA GLN A 296 -3.71 -19.02 13.86
C GLN A 296 -2.22 -19.42 13.77
N ARG A 297 -1.51 -18.89 12.78
CA ARG A 297 -0.08 -19.19 12.58
C ARG A 297 0.83 -18.41 13.54
N TYR A 298 0.49 -17.15 13.83
CA TYR A 298 1.30 -16.25 14.65
C TYR A 298 0.43 -15.49 15.68
N PRO A 299 0.01 -16.13 16.78
CA PRO A 299 -0.92 -15.53 17.74
C PRO A 299 -0.43 -14.23 18.39
N ASN A 300 0.88 -14.04 18.50
CA ASN A 300 1.50 -12.84 19.04
C ASN A 300 1.20 -11.58 18.20
N LEU A 301 0.96 -11.71 16.89
CA LEU A 301 0.70 -10.59 15.98
C LEU A 301 -0.46 -9.71 16.43
N ALA A 302 -1.46 -10.27 17.11
CA ALA A 302 -2.61 -9.50 17.62
C ALA A 302 -2.19 -8.34 18.54
N THR A 303 -1.04 -8.46 19.20
CA THR A 303 -0.53 -7.48 20.18
C THR A 303 0.71 -6.72 19.71
N VAL A 304 1.35 -7.17 18.63
CA VAL A 304 2.50 -6.49 18.03
C VAL A 304 2.02 -5.17 17.43
N LYS A 305 2.79 -4.10 17.64
CA LYS A 305 2.50 -2.82 17.02
C LYS A 305 2.80 -2.89 15.53
N ASP A 306 1.91 -2.35 14.71
CA ASP A 306 2.10 -2.20 13.27
C ASP A 306 2.94 -0.95 12.94
N ASN A 307 3.11 -0.66 11.64
CA ASN A 307 3.92 0.47 11.18
C ASN A 307 3.37 1.85 11.62
N HIS A 308 2.12 1.89 12.07
CA HIS A 308 1.43 3.09 12.55
C HIS A 308 1.39 3.17 14.09
N GLY A 309 2.03 2.22 14.77
CA GLY A 309 2.06 2.13 16.23
C GLY A 309 0.78 1.60 16.88
N GLY A 310 -0.23 1.23 16.07
CA GLY A 310 -1.47 0.58 16.48
C GLY A 310 -1.27 -0.92 16.66
N THR A 311 -2.24 -1.63 17.25
CA THR A 311 -2.21 -3.10 17.31
C THR A 311 -3.41 -3.66 16.59
N PRO A 312 -3.30 -4.83 15.92
CA PRO A 312 -4.45 -5.43 15.25
C PRO A 312 -5.61 -5.71 16.19
N LEU A 313 -5.35 -6.03 17.47
CA LEU A 313 -6.39 -6.21 18.47
C LEU A 313 -7.13 -4.91 18.79
N ALA A 314 -6.42 -3.79 18.93
CA ALA A 314 -7.06 -2.49 19.12
C ALA A 314 -7.89 -2.09 17.90
N GLN A 315 -7.38 -2.36 16.68
CA GLN A 315 -8.12 -2.12 15.45
C GLN A 315 -9.41 -2.95 15.42
N LEU A 316 -9.31 -4.26 15.67
CA LEU A 316 -10.47 -5.14 15.71
C LEU A 316 -11.49 -4.67 16.75
N ALA A 317 -11.05 -4.31 17.96
CA ALA A 317 -11.93 -3.80 19.02
C ALA A 317 -12.66 -2.49 18.62
N GLY A 318 -12.02 -1.66 17.78
CA GLY A 318 -12.62 -0.44 17.23
C GLY A 318 -13.64 -0.67 16.12
N MET A 319 -13.66 -1.86 15.49
CA MET A 319 -14.60 -2.19 14.43
C MET A 319 -16.01 -2.43 14.99
N ARG A 320 -16.85 -1.40 14.97
CA ARG A 320 -18.25 -1.49 15.47
C ARG A 320 -19.10 -2.50 14.71
N CYS A 321 -18.81 -2.72 13.42
CA CYS A 321 -19.46 -3.75 12.59
C CYS A 321 -19.02 -5.17 12.93
N ALA A 322 -17.90 -5.34 13.66
CA ALA A 322 -17.36 -6.66 13.98
C ALA A 322 -17.95 -7.31 15.24
N PHE A 323 -18.84 -6.59 15.95
CA PHE A 323 -19.45 -7.09 17.17
C PHE A 323 -20.96 -6.85 17.17
N LEU A 324 -21.72 -7.86 17.63
CA LEU A 324 -23.16 -7.80 17.91
C LEU A 324 -23.59 -6.56 18.71
N SER A 325 -22.72 -6.06 19.60
CA SER A 325 -22.98 -4.87 20.42
C SER A 325 -22.89 -3.55 19.66
N GLY A 326 -22.22 -3.52 18.50
CA GLY A 326 -22.06 -2.33 17.65
C GLY A 326 -22.83 -2.40 16.32
N SER A 327 -23.24 -3.60 15.88
CA SER A 327 -24.04 -3.79 14.68
C SER A 327 -25.51 -3.38 14.91
N GLN A 328 -26.07 -2.50 14.07
CA GLN A 328 -27.50 -2.12 14.08
C GLN A 328 -28.37 -3.23 13.45
N LEU A 329 -28.12 -4.50 13.79
CA LEU A 329 -28.85 -5.64 13.22
C LEU A 329 -30.26 -5.72 13.80
N LYS A 330 -31.25 -5.86 12.91
CA LYS A 330 -32.67 -6.03 13.27
C LYS A 330 -32.87 -7.38 13.95
N PHE A 331 -33.96 -7.50 14.73
CA PHE A 331 -34.26 -8.68 15.55
C PHE A 331 -34.09 -10.02 14.82
N TRP A 332 -34.43 -10.11 13.54
CA TRP A 332 -34.33 -11.33 12.73
C TRP A 332 -32.91 -11.65 12.25
N GLU A 333 -32.06 -10.66 12.03
CA GLU A 333 -30.64 -10.86 11.66
C GLU A 333 -29.85 -11.46 12.84
N LYS A 334 -30.29 -11.21 14.08
CA LYS A 334 -29.73 -11.83 15.30
C LYS A 334 -29.96 -13.35 15.38
N TRP A 335 -30.89 -13.91 14.60
CA TRP A 335 -31.14 -15.36 14.59
C TRP A 335 -30.07 -16.14 13.81
N ILE A 336 -29.28 -15.48 12.95
CA ILE A 336 -28.13 -16.09 12.27
C ILE A 336 -27.15 -16.71 13.28
N TYR A 337 -26.97 -16.05 14.43
CA TYR A 337 -26.10 -16.52 15.52
C TYR A 337 -26.64 -17.74 16.25
N ASN A 338 -27.96 -17.92 16.31
CA ASN A 338 -28.58 -19.08 16.97
C ASN A 338 -28.46 -20.36 16.12
N GLY A 339 -28.15 -20.24 14.82
CA GLY A 339 -28.00 -21.36 13.88
C GLY A 339 -26.56 -21.85 13.67
N ILE A 340 -25.55 -21.14 14.17
CA ILE A 340 -24.15 -21.54 14.04
C ILE A 340 -23.81 -22.53 15.17
N ARG A 341 -23.96 -23.83 14.88
CA ARG A 341 -23.35 -24.88 15.72
C ARG A 341 -21.84 -24.85 15.53
N ILE A 342 -21.13 -24.57 16.61
CA ILE A 342 -19.68 -24.60 16.69
C ILE A 342 -19.28 -26.04 16.99
N GLU A 343 -18.76 -26.77 15.99
CA GLU A 343 -18.11 -28.06 16.25
C GLU A 343 -16.75 -27.79 16.92
N GLY A 344 -16.56 -28.35 18.12
CA GLY A 344 -15.30 -28.27 18.84
C GLY A 344 -14.24 -29.17 18.18
N SER A 345 -13.07 -28.61 17.89
CA SER A 345 -11.89 -29.37 17.47
C SER A 345 -11.20 -30.02 18.70
N PRO A 346 -10.41 -31.10 18.52
CA PRO A 346 -9.98 -31.97 19.61
C PRO A 346 -8.98 -31.28 20.56
N PRO A 347 -8.87 -31.74 21.82
CA PRO A 347 -8.18 -31.02 22.88
C PRO A 347 -6.66 -31.00 22.64
N ILE A 348 -6.06 -29.81 22.74
CA ILE A 348 -4.61 -29.63 22.82
C ILE A 348 -4.21 -29.80 24.29
N ASP A 349 -3.19 -30.62 24.51
CA ASP A 349 -2.67 -30.99 25.83
C ASP A 349 -2.37 -29.76 26.71
N ASN A 350 -2.75 -29.88 27.98
CA ASN A 350 -2.90 -28.79 28.91
C ASN A 350 -1.54 -28.26 29.39
N GLN A 351 -1.10 -27.12 28.87
CA GLN A 351 -0.15 -26.28 29.61
C GLN A 351 -0.28 -24.75 29.44
N TRP A 352 -1.27 -24.26 28.69
CA TRP A 352 -1.47 -22.81 28.52
C TRP A 352 -2.94 -22.39 28.65
N CYS A 353 -3.67 -22.98 29.60
CA CYS A 353 -5.02 -22.56 29.97
C CYS A 353 -4.99 -21.34 30.90
N CYS A 354 -4.63 -20.18 30.35
CA CYS A 354 -5.00 -18.84 30.80
C CYS A 354 -4.64 -17.90 29.64
N ILE A 355 -5.49 -16.94 29.28
CA ILE A 355 -5.36 -15.98 28.15
C ILE A 355 -6.04 -16.46 26.85
N PHE A 356 -7.33 -16.78 26.83
CA PHE A 356 -8.14 -16.67 25.59
C PHE A 356 -9.64 -16.59 25.90
N PRO A 357 -10.30 -15.44 25.62
CA PRO A 357 -11.70 -15.39 25.21
C PRO A 357 -11.88 -15.05 23.72
N GLY A 358 -10.79 -14.90 22.94
CA GLY A 358 -10.83 -14.34 21.57
C GLY A 358 -10.89 -15.32 20.40
N ARG A 359 -10.81 -16.64 20.61
CA ARG A 359 -10.74 -17.63 19.51
C ARG A 359 -12.06 -17.82 18.74
N LEU A 360 -13.20 -17.36 19.27
CA LEU A 360 -14.53 -17.55 18.67
C LEU A 360 -14.98 -16.42 17.72
N GLN A 361 -14.40 -15.22 17.81
CA GLN A 361 -14.95 -14.02 17.16
C GLN A 361 -14.61 -13.90 15.68
N VAL A 362 -13.41 -14.31 15.27
CA VAL A 362 -12.95 -14.17 13.88
C VAL A 362 -13.69 -15.12 12.92
N HIS A 363 -14.09 -16.31 13.39
CA HIS A 363 -14.83 -17.28 12.58
C HIS A 363 -16.31 -16.89 12.40
N LEU A 364 -16.89 -16.15 13.35
CA LEU A 364 -18.22 -15.55 13.25
C LEU A 364 -18.21 -14.37 12.27
N LEU A 365 -17.15 -13.54 12.30
CA LEU A 365 -16.96 -12.41 11.39
C LEU A 365 -16.85 -12.82 9.91
N ALA A 366 -16.11 -13.89 9.62
CA ALA A 366 -15.99 -14.43 8.26
C ALA A 366 -17.33 -14.96 7.71
N LYS A 367 -18.24 -15.42 8.58
CA LYS A 367 -19.59 -15.90 8.19
C LYS A 367 -20.60 -14.76 8.06
N GLU A 368 -20.52 -13.72 8.87
CA GLU A 368 -21.40 -12.55 8.78
C GLU A 368 -21.18 -11.74 7.50
N CYS A 369 -19.93 -11.48 7.11
CA CYS A 369 -19.65 -10.69 5.91
C CYS A 369 -19.83 -11.46 4.59
N LYS A 370 -19.94 -12.79 4.60
CA LYS A 370 -20.35 -13.58 3.41
C LYS A 370 -21.86 -13.58 3.18
N MET A 371 -22.66 -13.09 4.14
CA MET A 371 -24.13 -13.09 4.07
C MET A 371 -24.76 -11.70 3.87
N GLN A 372 -23.95 -10.64 3.79
CA GLN A 372 -24.35 -9.31 3.29
C GLN A 372 -23.92 -9.16 1.84
#